data_AF-A0A1W1V8H4-F1
#
_entry.id   AF-A0A1W1V8H4-F1
#
_cell.length_a   1.000
_cell.length_b   1.000
_cell.length_c   1.000
_cell.angle_alpha   90.00
_cell.angle_beta   90.00
_cell.angle_gamma   90.00
#
_symmetry.space_group_name_H-M   'P 1'
#
loop_
_entity.id
_entity.type
_entity.pdbx_description
1 polymer ?
#
loop_
_entity_poly.entity_id
_entity_poly.type
_entity_poly.pdbx_seq_one_letter_code
_entity_poly.pdbx_strand_id
1 'polypeptide(L)'
;MVKEGGTLNLKGTLHQLNKIILKRRGSLGLPISIFPLFLVLLLTLVVAGYIIFLGGGREVQASGPLPGSNEDPLVTKSYVEKYVNERIQELKKSLDEELSELKKKISELPTTQLKQVILAIGNTTAYVNGVPYVLPVAPYQDQATGTSMVPFRFVGEALGARVDYKGDTNTVSYTLGSTSVVLTIGSRRALINGVVRELPAAPRLVGSTTMVPLRVVSEGLGAQVQWYEGTKSITINLPPL
;
A
#
# COMPACT_ATOMS: atom_id res chain seq x y z
N MET A 1 -47.05 34.29 -8.24
CA MET A 1 -48.11 33.41 -8.79
C MET A 1 -48.45 32.35 -7.74
N VAL A 2 -49.59 32.50 -7.06
CA VAL A 2 -50.23 31.47 -6.22
C VAL A 2 -51.75 31.70 -6.36
N LYS A 3 -52.51 30.66 -6.71
CA LYS A 3 -53.95 30.70 -7.00
C LYS A 3 -54.79 30.78 -5.72
N GLU A 4 -55.92 31.48 -5.84
CA GLU A 4 -56.98 31.66 -4.84
C GLU A 4 -57.66 30.35 -4.39
N GLY A 5 -58.11 30.31 -3.13
CA GLY A 5 -59.02 29.29 -2.58
C GLY A 5 -60.19 29.96 -1.86
N GLY A 6 -61.40 29.75 -2.36
CA GLY A 6 -62.62 30.46 -2.01
C GLY A 6 -63.23 30.13 -0.64
N THR A 7 -63.99 31.10 -0.11
CA THR A 7 -64.73 31.05 1.15
C THR A 7 -66.06 30.27 1.02
N LEU A 8 -66.30 29.31 1.92
CA LEU A 8 -67.51 28.46 1.97
C LEU A 8 -68.75 29.24 2.49
N ASN A 9 -69.86 29.23 1.75
CA ASN A 9 -71.12 29.87 2.15
C ASN A 9 -72.00 28.91 2.98
N LEU A 10 -71.91 28.98 4.32
CA LEU A 10 -72.62 28.09 5.24
C LEU A 10 -74.16 28.27 5.27
N LYS A 11 -74.70 29.42 4.88
CA LYS A 11 -76.15 29.71 5.00
C LYS A 11 -76.99 28.97 3.95
N GLY A 12 -76.47 28.78 2.74
CA GLY A 12 -77.16 28.03 1.68
C GLY A 12 -77.25 26.53 1.99
N THR A 13 -76.20 25.98 2.59
CA THR A 13 -76.09 24.54 2.92
C THR A 13 -77.05 24.13 4.04
N LEU A 14 -77.23 24.97 5.07
CA LEU A 14 -78.15 24.73 6.18
C LEU A 14 -79.63 24.71 5.73
N HIS A 15 -80.00 25.54 4.75
CA HIS A 15 -81.37 25.59 4.23
C HIS A 15 -81.74 24.34 3.42
N GLN A 16 -80.79 23.76 2.67
CA GLN A 16 -81.00 22.52 1.90
C GLN A 16 -81.09 21.28 2.81
N LEU A 17 -80.29 21.22 3.89
CA LEU A 17 -80.36 20.16 4.90
C LEU A 17 -81.74 20.10 5.58
N ASN A 18 -82.34 21.25 5.91
CA ASN A 18 -83.64 21.29 6.57
C ASN A 18 -84.77 20.75 5.66
N LYS A 19 -84.73 21.02 4.35
CA LYS A 19 -85.69 20.46 3.36
C LYS A 19 -85.58 18.94 3.22
N ILE A 20 -84.37 18.37 3.32
CA ILE A 20 -84.15 16.92 3.22
C ILE A 20 -84.63 16.19 4.49
N ILE A 21 -84.42 16.79 5.67
CA ILE A 21 -84.86 16.25 6.96
C ILE A 21 -86.40 16.20 7.04
N LEU A 22 -87.10 17.22 6.53
CA LEU A 22 -88.56 17.24 6.48
C LEU A 22 -89.16 16.20 5.52
N LYS A 23 -88.45 15.84 4.43
CA LYS A 23 -88.96 14.91 3.39
C LYS A 23 -88.83 13.43 3.78
N ARG A 24 -87.92 13.04 4.68
CA ARG A 24 -87.75 11.65 5.15
C ARG A 24 -88.59 11.29 6.39
N ARG A 25 -89.46 12.21 6.84
CA ARG A 25 -90.34 12.08 8.03
C ARG A 25 -91.47 11.04 7.89
N GLY A 26 -91.76 10.55 6.69
CA GLY A 26 -92.92 9.67 6.43
C GLY A 26 -92.66 8.15 6.36
N SER A 27 -91.41 7.67 6.49
CA SER A 27 -91.05 6.30 6.07
C SER A 27 -90.64 5.32 7.19
N LEU A 28 -90.55 5.72 8.47
CA LEU A 28 -89.89 4.89 9.49
C LEU A 28 -90.66 4.63 10.80
N GLY A 29 -91.91 5.07 10.96
CA GLY A 29 -92.82 4.55 12.00
C GLY A 29 -92.36 4.59 13.48
N LEU A 30 -91.30 5.35 13.83
CA LEU A 30 -90.74 5.40 15.17
C LEU A 30 -91.40 6.49 16.04
N PRO A 31 -91.57 6.27 17.36
CA PRO A 31 -92.17 7.26 18.26
C PRO A 31 -91.31 8.53 18.35
N ILE A 32 -91.98 9.69 18.35
CA ILE A 32 -91.41 11.05 18.30
C ILE A 32 -90.38 11.32 19.43
N SER A 33 -90.47 10.56 20.54
CA SER A 33 -89.65 10.72 21.74
C SER A 33 -88.17 10.30 21.60
N ILE A 34 -87.82 9.39 20.66
CA ILE A 34 -86.46 8.81 20.57
C ILE A 34 -85.61 9.46 19.45
N PHE A 35 -86.24 10.24 18.58
CA PHE A 35 -85.60 10.87 17.42
C PHE A 35 -84.47 11.89 17.73
N PRO A 36 -84.52 12.69 18.82
CA PRO A 36 -83.40 13.57 19.15
C PRO A 36 -82.14 12.78 19.54
N LEU A 37 -82.30 11.62 20.17
CA LEU A 37 -81.18 10.78 20.61
C LEU A 37 -80.43 10.15 19.43
N PHE A 38 -81.16 9.72 18.40
CA PHE A 38 -80.58 9.08 17.21
C PHE A 38 -79.86 10.08 16.30
N LEU A 39 -80.36 11.32 16.20
CA LEU A 39 -79.71 12.40 15.46
C LEU A 39 -78.43 12.85 16.15
N VAL A 40 -78.41 12.94 17.49
CA VAL A 40 -77.21 13.28 18.27
C VAL A 40 -76.16 12.18 18.18
N LEU A 41 -76.54 10.90 18.25
CA LEU A 41 -75.63 9.75 18.11
C LEU A 41 -75.01 9.65 16.70
N LEU A 42 -75.78 9.97 15.66
CA LEU A 42 -75.28 10.01 14.28
C LEU A 42 -74.35 11.22 14.07
N LEU A 43 -74.66 12.37 14.66
CA LEU A 43 -73.81 13.55 14.57
C LEU A 43 -72.46 13.34 15.28
N THR A 44 -72.44 12.68 16.44
CA THR A 44 -71.20 12.40 17.18
C THR A 44 -70.30 11.41 16.46
N LEU A 45 -70.86 10.38 15.82
CA LEU A 45 -70.09 9.43 14.99
C LEU A 45 -69.52 10.08 13.73
N VAL A 46 -70.26 11.00 13.10
CA VAL A 46 -69.77 11.76 11.93
C VAL A 46 -68.67 12.75 12.32
N VAL A 47 -68.78 13.43 13.47
CA VAL A 47 -67.73 14.33 13.99
C VAL A 47 -66.48 13.55 14.39
N ALA A 48 -66.61 12.39 15.05
CA ALA A 48 -65.48 11.54 15.39
C ALA A 48 -64.75 11.00 14.15
N GLY A 49 -65.49 10.58 13.12
CA GLY A 49 -64.92 10.19 11.82
C GLY A 49 -64.26 11.34 11.07
N TYR A 50 -64.83 12.55 11.16
CA TYR A 50 -64.27 13.75 10.53
C TYR A 50 -63.00 14.25 11.23
N ILE A 51 -62.87 14.12 12.55
CA ILE A 51 -61.62 14.42 13.29
C ILE A 51 -60.49 13.48 12.88
N ILE A 52 -60.78 12.19 12.66
CA ILE A 52 -59.79 11.22 12.18
C ILE A 52 -59.42 11.48 10.71
N PHE A 53 -60.36 11.96 9.88
CA PHE A 53 -60.13 12.23 8.46
C PHE A 53 -59.50 13.61 8.17
N LEU A 54 -59.77 14.65 8.97
CA LEU A 54 -59.07 15.94 8.93
C LEU A 54 -57.75 15.92 9.73
N GLY A 55 -57.62 15.02 10.70
CA GLY A 55 -56.35 14.65 11.33
C GLY A 55 -55.48 13.79 10.42
N GLY A 56 -55.58 13.99 9.10
CA GLY A 56 -54.65 13.45 8.11
C GLY A 56 -53.24 13.62 8.65
N GLY A 57 -52.55 12.49 8.79
CA GLY A 57 -51.26 12.42 9.43
C GLY A 57 -50.39 13.57 8.95
N ARG A 58 -49.80 14.29 9.88
CA ARG A 58 -48.56 14.98 9.55
C ARG A 58 -47.64 13.88 9.03
N GLU A 59 -47.47 13.81 7.71
CA GLU A 59 -46.20 13.34 7.18
C GLU A 59 -45.16 14.26 7.82
N VAL A 60 -44.61 13.81 8.95
CA VAL A 60 -43.33 14.28 9.41
C VAL A 60 -42.37 13.83 8.33
N GLN A 61 -42.17 14.68 7.33
CA GLN A 61 -41.00 14.58 6.50
C GLN A 61 -39.85 14.78 7.48
N ALA A 62 -39.24 13.68 7.91
CA ALA A 62 -38.02 13.65 8.69
C ALA A 62 -36.92 14.22 7.79
N SER A 63 -36.93 15.54 7.64
CA SER A 63 -35.94 16.33 6.90
C SER A 63 -34.75 16.65 7.80
N GLY A 64 -34.56 15.84 8.84
CA GLY A 64 -33.38 15.84 9.66
C GLY A 64 -32.35 14.91 9.01
N PRO A 65 -31.06 15.24 9.09
CA PRO A 65 -29.99 14.33 8.72
C PRO A 65 -30.22 12.94 9.32
N LEU A 66 -30.02 11.89 8.53
CA LEU A 66 -30.03 10.53 9.06
C LEU A 66 -28.97 10.43 10.18
N PRO A 67 -29.26 9.80 11.33
CA PRO A 67 -28.27 9.60 12.38
C PRO A 67 -27.03 8.88 11.82
N GLY A 68 -25.85 9.48 11.97
CA GLY A 68 -24.58 9.02 11.39
C GLY A 68 -24.33 9.42 9.93
N SER A 69 -25.19 10.23 9.31
CA SER A 69 -24.93 10.83 7.99
C SER A 69 -24.00 12.03 8.07
N ASN A 70 -23.44 12.44 6.94
CA ASN A 70 -22.54 13.60 6.85
C ASN A 70 -23.17 14.95 7.19
N GLU A 71 -24.50 14.99 7.30
CA GLU A 71 -25.28 16.16 7.69
C GLU A 71 -25.65 16.12 9.19
N ASP A 72 -25.36 15.02 9.91
CA ASP A 72 -25.67 14.85 11.33
C ASP A 72 -24.84 15.82 12.20
N PRO A 73 -25.48 16.71 12.99
CA PRO A 73 -24.77 17.66 13.85
C PRO A 73 -23.91 16.99 14.93
N LEU A 74 -24.16 15.71 15.27
CA LEU A 74 -23.34 14.95 16.21
C LEU A 74 -22.06 14.37 15.57
N VAL A 75 -22.05 14.14 14.25
CA VAL A 75 -20.91 13.57 13.52
C VAL A 75 -20.79 14.24 12.14
N THR A 76 -20.26 15.45 12.08
CA THR A 76 -19.97 16.09 10.79
C THR A 76 -18.73 15.46 10.14
N LYS A 77 -18.67 15.45 8.80
CA LYS A 77 -17.46 15.05 8.04
C LYS A 77 -16.20 15.76 8.56
N SER A 78 -16.33 17.02 8.99
CA SER A 78 -15.23 17.79 9.57
C SER A 78 -14.70 17.20 10.89
N TYR A 79 -15.56 16.70 11.79
CA TYR A 79 -15.12 16.02 13.01
C TYR A 79 -14.41 14.70 12.71
N VAL A 80 -14.95 13.92 11.77
CA VAL A 80 -14.35 12.64 11.36
C VAL A 80 -13.02 12.89 10.64
N GLU A 81 -12.97 13.82 9.69
CA GLU A 81 -11.74 14.20 8.98
C GLU A 81 -10.69 14.76 9.95
N LYS A 82 -11.08 15.58 10.93
CA LYS A 82 -10.16 16.08 11.95
C LYS A 82 -9.57 14.93 12.77
N TYR A 83 -10.41 14.06 13.32
CA TYR A 83 -9.96 12.92 14.13
C TYR A 83 -9.10 11.93 13.31
N VAL A 84 -9.52 11.64 12.09
CA VAL A 84 -8.79 10.75 11.17
C VAL A 84 -7.46 11.37 10.76
N ASN A 85 -7.43 12.66 10.40
CA ASN A 85 -6.20 13.35 10.01
C ASN A 85 -5.24 13.50 11.20
N GLU A 86 -5.72 13.88 12.38
CA GLU A 86 -4.91 13.96 13.59
C GLU A 86 -4.28 12.60 13.89
N ARG A 87 -5.09 11.52 13.86
CA ARG A 87 -4.58 10.17 14.12
C ARG A 87 -3.62 9.68 13.04
N ILE A 88 -3.87 10.00 11.77
CA ILE A 88 -2.96 9.67 10.66
C ILE A 88 -1.63 10.44 10.80
N GLN A 89 -1.65 11.70 11.22
CA GLN A 89 -0.43 12.47 11.44
C GLN A 89 0.36 11.94 12.63
N GLU A 90 -0.31 11.58 13.72
CA GLU A 90 0.32 10.90 14.86
C GLU A 90 0.96 9.57 14.45
N LEU A 91 0.25 8.74 13.68
CA LEU A 91 0.74 7.46 13.18
C LEU A 91 1.92 7.62 12.21
N LYS A 92 1.89 8.64 11.35
CA LYS A 92 3.02 8.98 10.46
C LYS A 92 4.23 9.42 11.27
N LYS A 93 4.02 10.30 12.25
CA LYS A 93 5.08 10.79 13.12
C LYS A 93 5.72 9.64 13.91
N SER A 94 4.92 8.74 14.49
CA SER A 94 5.45 7.58 15.21
C SER A 94 6.21 6.64 14.28
N LEU A 95 5.69 6.41 13.06
CA LEU A 95 6.37 5.60 12.06
C LEU A 95 7.70 6.22 11.61
N ASP A 96 7.74 7.53 11.38
CA ASP A 96 8.96 8.25 11.00
C ASP A 96 10.00 8.26 12.13
N GLU A 97 9.57 8.42 13.38
CA GLU A 97 10.41 8.31 14.57
C GLU A 97 10.98 6.89 14.71
N GLU A 98 10.15 5.84 14.63
CA GLU A 98 10.60 4.44 14.63
C GLU A 98 11.58 4.16 13.49
N LEU A 99 11.32 4.68 12.29
CA LEU A 99 12.19 4.50 11.13
C LEU A 99 13.54 5.22 11.32
N SER A 100 13.53 6.38 11.97
CA SER A 100 14.74 7.14 12.30
C SER A 100 15.58 6.42 13.36
N GLU A 101 14.94 5.86 14.38
CA GLU A 101 15.60 5.13 15.45
C GLU A 101 16.15 3.80 14.95
N LEU A 102 15.41 3.12 14.06
CA LEU A 102 15.88 1.90 13.40
C LEU A 102 17.08 2.18 12.50
N LYS A 103 17.06 3.26 11.71
CA LYS A 103 18.21 3.70 10.90
C LYS A 103 19.44 4.02 11.77
N LYS A 104 19.22 4.70 12.90
CA LYS A 104 20.27 5.01 13.87
C LYS A 104 20.85 3.74 14.49
N LYS A 105 20.01 2.82 14.96
CA LYS A 105 20.44 1.51 15.46
C LYS A 105 21.21 0.73 14.41
N ILE A 106 20.76 0.71 13.15
CA ILE A 106 21.50 0.08 12.05
C ILE A 106 22.88 0.73 11.84
N SER A 107 22.99 2.05 12.00
CA SER A 107 24.28 2.76 11.88
C SER A 107 25.22 2.57 13.08
N GLU A 108 24.67 2.25 14.26
CA GLU A 108 25.41 2.04 15.51
C GLU A 108 25.69 0.54 15.78
N LEU A 109 25.07 -0.37 15.03
CA LEU A 109 25.39 -1.79 15.08
C LEU A 109 26.89 -1.95 14.76
N PRO A 110 27.65 -2.71 15.57
CA PRO A 110 29.05 -2.96 15.27
C PRO A 110 29.14 -3.57 13.87
N THR A 111 30.03 -3.02 13.03
CA THR A 111 30.24 -3.38 11.61
C THR A 111 30.77 -4.81 11.39
N THR A 112 30.52 -5.71 12.33
CA THR A 112 30.75 -7.16 12.31
C THR A 112 29.76 -7.88 11.38
N GLN A 113 29.20 -7.20 10.38
CA GLN A 113 28.33 -7.85 9.41
C GLN A 113 29.20 -8.54 8.37
N LEU A 114 29.18 -9.87 8.40
CA LEU A 114 29.75 -10.71 7.34
C LEU A 114 29.18 -10.25 5.99
N LYS A 115 30.06 -9.89 5.06
CA LYS A 115 29.64 -9.61 3.68
C LYS A 115 29.51 -10.93 2.94
N GLN A 116 28.29 -11.27 2.55
CA GLN A 116 27.98 -12.49 1.82
C GLN A 116 27.52 -12.15 0.39
N VAL A 117 28.08 -12.86 -0.58
CA VAL A 117 27.66 -12.80 -1.97
C VAL A 117 27.32 -14.20 -2.45
N ILE A 118 26.14 -14.37 -3.05
CA ILE A 118 25.70 -15.62 -3.67
C ILE A 118 25.46 -15.37 -5.14
N LEU A 119 26.00 -16.23 -6.00
CA LEU A 119 25.79 -16.18 -7.44
C LEU A 119 25.71 -17.60 -8.01
N ALA A 120 25.20 -17.74 -9.23
CA ALA A 120 25.13 -19.03 -9.92
C ALA A 120 25.65 -18.90 -11.36
N ILE A 121 26.31 -19.96 -11.83
CA ILE A 121 26.80 -20.03 -13.21
C ILE A 121 25.62 -19.98 -14.19
N GLY A 122 25.70 -19.10 -15.18
CA GLY A 122 24.65 -18.90 -16.20
C GLY A 122 23.48 -18.02 -15.74
N ASN A 123 23.47 -17.53 -14.50
CA ASN A 123 22.40 -16.69 -13.97
C ASN A 123 22.87 -15.24 -13.76
N THR A 124 22.13 -14.26 -14.27
CA THR A 124 22.42 -12.83 -14.08
C THR A 124 21.96 -12.31 -12.72
N THR A 125 21.12 -13.03 -12.00
CA THR A 125 20.69 -12.62 -10.65
C THR A 125 21.68 -13.16 -9.61
N ALA A 126 22.36 -12.26 -8.93
CA ALA A 126 23.15 -12.53 -7.74
C ALA A 126 22.46 -11.98 -6.49
N TYR A 127 22.97 -12.31 -5.31
CA TYR A 127 22.48 -11.79 -4.03
C TYR A 127 23.65 -11.24 -3.23
N VAL A 128 23.50 -10.03 -2.70
CA VAL A 128 24.47 -9.40 -1.79
C VAL A 128 23.75 -9.21 -0.46
N ASN A 129 24.20 -9.91 0.58
CA ASN A 129 23.55 -9.94 1.90
C ASN A 129 22.03 -10.24 1.82
N GLY A 130 21.64 -11.16 0.92
CA GLY A 130 20.25 -11.54 0.67
C GLY A 130 19.46 -10.60 -0.26
N VAL A 131 20.01 -9.44 -0.63
CA VAL A 131 19.37 -8.50 -1.57
C VAL A 131 19.72 -8.88 -3.01
N PRO A 132 18.74 -9.05 -3.92
CA PRO A 132 19.01 -9.39 -5.31
C PRO A 132 19.73 -8.25 -6.05
N TYR A 133 20.67 -8.62 -6.92
CA TYR A 133 21.44 -7.73 -7.77
C TYR A 133 21.52 -8.31 -9.19
N VAL A 134 21.24 -7.48 -10.20
CA VAL A 134 21.29 -7.90 -11.61
C VAL A 134 22.65 -7.61 -12.20
N LEU A 135 23.32 -8.66 -12.66
CA LEU A 135 24.62 -8.61 -13.30
C LEU A 135 24.50 -8.23 -14.78
N PRO A 136 25.44 -7.43 -15.32
CA PRO A 136 25.47 -7.10 -16.74
C PRO A 136 25.78 -8.31 -17.62
N VAL A 137 26.55 -9.27 -17.10
CA VAL A 137 26.91 -10.53 -17.75
C VAL A 137 26.83 -11.63 -16.70
N ALA A 138 26.23 -12.75 -17.06
CA ALA A 138 26.15 -13.91 -16.18
C ALA A 138 27.55 -14.46 -15.86
N PRO A 139 27.81 -14.90 -14.62
CA PRO A 139 28.98 -15.71 -14.29
C PRO A 139 29.03 -16.93 -15.22
N TYR A 140 30.22 -17.31 -15.67
CA TYR A 140 30.39 -18.50 -16.48
C TYR A 140 31.64 -19.26 -16.04
N GLN A 141 31.71 -20.53 -16.43
CA GLN A 141 32.91 -21.33 -16.24
C GLN A 141 33.75 -21.27 -17.52
N ASP A 142 35.02 -20.89 -17.39
CA ASP A 142 35.95 -20.91 -18.51
C ASP A 142 36.16 -22.35 -18.99
N GLN A 143 35.93 -22.59 -20.29
CA GLN A 143 35.90 -23.95 -20.85
C GLN A 143 37.28 -24.62 -20.86
N ALA A 144 38.37 -23.85 -20.99
CA ALA A 144 39.71 -24.39 -21.05
C ALA A 144 40.26 -24.77 -19.67
N THR A 145 39.84 -24.05 -18.63
CA THR A 145 40.46 -24.12 -17.30
C THR A 145 39.50 -24.57 -16.20
N GLY A 146 38.20 -24.61 -16.45
CA GLY A 146 37.18 -24.86 -15.44
C GLY A 146 37.02 -23.71 -14.43
N THR A 147 37.66 -22.57 -14.66
CA THR A 147 37.67 -21.44 -13.72
C THR A 147 36.37 -20.64 -13.80
N SER A 148 35.71 -20.40 -12.67
CA SER A 148 34.55 -19.51 -12.61
C SER A 148 34.98 -18.05 -12.81
N MET A 149 34.36 -17.40 -13.79
CA MET A 149 34.61 -16.03 -14.21
C MET A 149 33.40 -15.15 -13.87
N VAL A 150 33.66 -13.96 -13.32
CA VAL A 150 32.61 -13.03 -12.87
C VAL A 150 32.89 -11.59 -13.27
N PRO A 151 31.85 -10.73 -13.37
CA PRO A 151 32.03 -9.31 -13.63
C PRO A 151 32.91 -8.66 -12.55
N PHE A 152 34.02 -8.03 -12.98
CA PHE A 152 35.03 -7.50 -12.06
C PHE A 152 34.44 -6.46 -11.09
N ARG A 153 33.64 -5.53 -11.63
CA ARG A 153 33.08 -4.42 -10.85
C ARG A 153 32.16 -4.94 -9.75
N PHE A 154 31.27 -5.86 -10.10
CA PHE A 154 30.31 -6.45 -9.18
C PHE A 154 31.01 -7.13 -7.99
N VAL A 155 31.95 -8.05 -8.24
CA VAL A 155 32.55 -8.83 -7.15
C VAL A 155 33.35 -7.95 -6.19
N GLY A 156 34.03 -6.91 -6.70
CA GLY A 156 34.75 -5.95 -5.87
C GLY A 156 33.81 -5.10 -5.02
N GLU A 157 32.82 -4.46 -5.64
CA GLU A 157 31.88 -3.57 -4.96
C GLU A 157 31.01 -4.32 -3.94
N ALA A 158 30.55 -5.53 -4.28
CA ALA A 158 29.78 -6.37 -3.37
C ALA A 158 30.56 -6.74 -2.10
N LEU A 159 31.87 -6.94 -2.22
CA LEU A 159 32.78 -7.16 -1.09
C LEU A 159 33.22 -5.86 -0.40
N GLY A 160 32.79 -4.69 -0.89
CA GLY A 160 33.14 -3.38 -0.33
C GLY A 160 34.52 -2.86 -0.73
N ALA A 161 35.16 -3.47 -1.71
CA ALA A 161 36.41 -2.96 -2.27
C ALA A 161 36.15 -1.75 -3.16
N ARG A 162 37.07 -0.78 -3.15
CA ARG A 162 37.17 0.21 -4.22
C ARG A 162 37.67 -0.48 -5.47
N VAL A 163 37.04 -0.22 -6.60
CA VAL A 163 37.45 -0.77 -7.91
C VAL A 163 37.91 0.34 -8.83
N ASP A 164 38.95 0.08 -9.61
CA ASP A 164 39.47 1.01 -10.62
C ASP A 164 39.76 0.26 -11.92
N TYR A 165 39.63 0.97 -13.05
CA TYR A 165 39.99 0.47 -14.37
C TYR A 165 40.81 1.53 -15.11
N LYS A 166 42.01 1.13 -15.51
CA LYS A 166 42.92 1.96 -16.32
C LYS A 166 42.92 1.45 -17.75
N GLY A 167 42.32 2.24 -18.64
CA GLY A 167 42.20 1.91 -20.06
C GLY A 167 43.55 1.78 -20.76
N ASP A 168 44.47 2.72 -20.49
CA ASP A 168 45.79 2.77 -21.14
C ASP A 168 46.61 1.49 -20.94
N THR A 169 46.48 0.87 -19.77
CA THR A 169 47.22 -0.35 -19.40
C THR A 169 46.32 -1.59 -19.33
N ASN A 170 45.05 -1.47 -19.74
CA ASN A 170 44.04 -2.53 -19.61
C ASN A 170 44.06 -3.22 -18.24
N THR A 171 44.16 -2.42 -17.18
CA THR A 171 44.35 -2.91 -15.82
C THR A 171 43.09 -2.70 -15.01
N VAL A 172 42.68 -3.73 -14.27
CA VAL A 172 41.64 -3.62 -13.23
C VAL A 172 42.28 -3.81 -11.87
N SER A 173 41.85 -3.03 -10.88
CA SER A 173 42.34 -3.15 -9.51
C SER A 173 41.25 -3.08 -8.48
N TYR A 174 41.48 -3.77 -7.36
CA TYR A 174 40.67 -3.76 -6.15
C TYR A 174 41.51 -3.25 -4.99
N THR A 175 40.92 -2.41 -4.15
CA THR A 175 41.53 -1.94 -2.91
C THR A 175 40.53 -2.08 -1.77
N LEU A 176 40.87 -2.85 -0.74
CA LEU A 176 40.07 -3.06 0.46
C LEU A 176 40.97 -2.96 1.70
N GLY A 177 40.84 -1.88 2.47
CA GLY A 177 41.76 -1.59 3.56
C GLY A 177 43.21 -1.50 3.06
N SER A 178 44.09 -2.33 3.61
CA SER A 178 45.50 -2.48 3.18
C SER A 178 45.70 -3.48 2.04
N THR A 179 44.65 -4.18 1.62
CA THR A 179 44.72 -5.24 0.60
C THR A 179 44.55 -4.66 -0.80
N SER A 180 45.40 -5.08 -1.74
CA SER A 180 45.38 -4.66 -3.13
C SER A 180 45.49 -5.86 -4.07
N VAL A 181 44.58 -5.95 -5.04
CA VAL A 181 44.62 -6.96 -6.11
C VAL A 181 44.61 -6.24 -7.45
N VAL A 182 45.61 -6.48 -8.29
CA VAL A 182 45.76 -5.86 -9.61
C VAL A 182 45.86 -6.94 -10.67
N LEU A 183 45.02 -6.87 -11.70
CA LEU A 183 45.03 -7.79 -12.82
C LEU A 183 45.11 -7.02 -14.13
N THR A 184 45.84 -7.57 -15.10
CA THR A 184 45.89 -7.05 -16.47
C THR A 184 45.05 -7.93 -17.38
N ILE A 185 44.15 -7.33 -18.17
CA ILE A 185 43.30 -8.06 -19.11
C ILE A 185 44.18 -8.78 -20.15
N GLY A 186 43.93 -10.06 -20.37
CA GLY A 186 44.71 -10.93 -21.25
C GLY A 186 45.97 -11.53 -20.62
N SER A 187 46.38 -11.08 -19.42
CA SER A 187 47.54 -11.62 -18.71
C SER A 187 47.14 -12.70 -17.71
N ARG A 188 47.94 -13.78 -17.62
CA ARG A 188 47.83 -14.78 -16.55
C ARG A 188 48.58 -14.37 -15.28
N ARG A 189 49.12 -13.15 -15.20
CA ARG A 189 49.79 -12.65 -14.00
C ARG A 189 48.95 -11.57 -13.31
N ALA A 190 48.85 -11.68 -12.00
CA ALA A 190 48.26 -10.68 -11.13
C ALA A 190 49.26 -10.26 -10.05
N LEU A 191 49.06 -9.07 -9.47
CA LEU A 191 49.75 -8.61 -8.27
C LEU A 191 48.76 -8.63 -7.11
N ILE A 192 49.04 -9.42 -6.08
CA ILE A 192 48.28 -9.47 -4.83
C ILE A 192 49.20 -8.96 -3.74
N ASN A 193 48.87 -7.80 -3.17
CA ASN A 193 49.69 -7.10 -2.16
C ASN A 193 51.14 -6.91 -2.64
N GLY A 194 51.32 -6.55 -3.91
CA GLY A 194 52.64 -6.36 -4.54
C GLY A 194 53.35 -7.65 -4.97
N VAL A 195 52.83 -8.83 -4.61
CA VAL A 195 53.43 -10.12 -4.97
C VAL A 195 52.78 -10.67 -6.24
N VAL A 196 53.61 -11.09 -7.19
CA VAL A 196 53.14 -11.74 -8.42
C VAL A 196 52.51 -13.09 -8.10
N ARG A 197 51.31 -13.34 -8.66
CA ARG A 197 50.62 -14.62 -8.64
C ARG A 197 50.19 -15.01 -10.05
N GLU A 198 50.34 -16.29 -10.39
CA GLU A 198 49.79 -16.86 -11.61
C GLU A 198 48.28 -17.10 -11.48
N LEU A 199 47.56 -16.86 -12.57
CA LEU A 199 46.12 -16.98 -12.67
C LEU A 199 45.74 -18.26 -13.42
N PRO A 200 44.74 -19.00 -12.94
CA PRO A 200 44.25 -20.18 -13.64
C PRO A 200 43.60 -19.81 -14.97
N ALA A 201 43.01 -18.62 -15.08
CA ALA A 201 42.49 -18.01 -16.31
C ALA A 201 42.86 -16.52 -16.37
N ALA A 202 43.16 -16.00 -17.55
CA ALA A 202 43.39 -14.56 -17.71
C ALA A 202 42.05 -13.79 -17.61
N PRO A 203 42.02 -12.57 -17.04
CA PRO A 203 40.87 -11.70 -17.16
C PRO A 203 40.60 -11.40 -18.63
N ARG A 204 39.33 -11.32 -19.02
CA ARG A 204 38.95 -11.08 -20.41
C ARG A 204 37.72 -10.21 -20.53
N LEU A 205 37.58 -9.55 -21.67
CA LEU A 205 36.39 -8.80 -22.01
C LEU A 205 35.32 -9.72 -22.60
N VAL A 206 34.10 -9.64 -22.08
CA VAL A 206 32.91 -10.29 -22.66
C VAL A 206 31.89 -9.19 -22.92
N GLY A 207 31.66 -8.87 -24.20
CA GLY A 207 30.95 -7.65 -24.59
C GLY A 207 31.71 -6.42 -24.12
N SER A 208 31.11 -5.61 -23.25
CA SER A 208 31.73 -4.45 -22.59
C SER A 208 32.10 -4.68 -21.12
N THR A 209 32.03 -5.92 -20.65
CA THR A 209 32.26 -6.27 -19.24
C THR A 209 33.55 -7.04 -19.07
N THR A 210 34.45 -6.55 -18.22
CA THR A 210 35.65 -7.29 -17.82
C THR A 210 35.28 -8.41 -16.85
N MET A 211 35.64 -9.63 -17.21
CA MET A 211 35.41 -10.85 -16.45
C MET A 211 36.73 -11.30 -15.82
N VAL A 212 36.71 -11.62 -14.53
CA VAL A 212 37.90 -12.00 -13.74
C VAL A 212 37.74 -13.38 -13.10
N PRO A 213 38.85 -14.09 -12.80
CA PRO A 213 38.82 -15.33 -12.03
C PRO A 213 38.28 -15.09 -10.62
N LEU A 214 37.08 -15.58 -10.33
CA LEU A 214 36.35 -15.29 -9.09
C LEU A 214 37.18 -15.62 -7.85
N ARG A 215 37.74 -16.83 -7.80
CA ARG A 215 38.43 -17.30 -6.60
C ARG A 215 39.64 -16.44 -6.27
N VAL A 216 40.46 -16.14 -7.28
CA VAL A 216 41.68 -15.34 -7.08
C VAL A 216 41.37 -13.95 -6.57
N VAL A 217 40.34 -13.28 -7.12
CA VAL A 217 39.99 -11.94 -6.67
C VAL A 217 39.34 -11.96 -5.28
N SER A 218 38.45 -12.91 -5.01
CA SER A 218 37.78 -13.02 -3.71
C SER A 218 38.76 -13.39 -2.58
N GLU A 219 39.57 -14.44 -2.76
CA GLU A 219 40.58 -14.85 -1.77
C GLU A 219 41.71 -13.82 -1.65
N GLY A 220 42.07 -13.17 -2.77
CA GLY A 220 43.02 -12.06 -2.77
C GLY A 220 42.55 -10.86 -1.93
N LEU A 221 41.24 -10.71 -1.73
CA LEU A 221 40.62 -9.71 -0.86
C LEU A 221 40.34 -10.22 0.57
N GLY A 222 40.74 -11.45 0.90
CA GLY A 222 40.53 -12.06 2.21
C GLY A 222 39.18 -12.77 2.37
N ALA A 223 38.40 -12.94 1.31
CA ALA A 223 37.13 -13.66 1.36
C ALA A 223 37.33 -15.18 1.18
N GLN A 224 36.40 -15.96 1.72
CA GLN A 224 36.30 -17.39 1.52
C GLN A 224 35.31 -17.71 0.40
N VAL A 225 35.61 -18.70 -0.43
CA VAL A 225 34.78 -19.09 -1.57
C VAL A 225 34.36 -20.54 -1.46
N GLN A 226 33.05 -20.79 -1.48
CA GLN A 226 32.47 -22.13 -1.49
C GLN A 226 31.72 -22.37 -2.81
N TRP A 227 31.97 -23.53 -3.43
CA TRP A 227 31.27 -24.00 -4.62
C TRP A 227 30.26 -25.09 -4.25
N TYR A 228 29.06 -25.01 -4.83
CA TYR A 228 27.99 -25.99 -4.69
C TYR A 228 27.66 -26.59 -6.04
N GLU A 229 28.16 -27.79 -6.29
CA GLU A 229 28.07 -28.47 -7.59
C GLU A 229 26.62 -28.74 -8.01
N GLY A 230 25.76 -29.15 -7.08
CA GLY A 230 24.36 -29.51 -7.37
C GLY A 230 23.50 -28.34 -7.85
N THR A 231 23.77 -27.12 -7.37
CA THR A 231 23.04 -25.91 -7.78
C THR A 231 23.84 -25.00 -8.70
N LYS A 232 25.09 -25.36 -8.99
CA LYS A 232 26.06 -24.51 -9.70
C LYS A 232 26.19 -23.12 -9.07
N SER A 233 26.05 -23.05 -7.74
CA SER A 233 26.10 -21.81 -6.96
C SER A 233 27.47 -21.61 -6.34
N ILE A 234 27.89 -20.36 -6.21
CA ILE A 234 29.08 -19.92 -5.48
C ILE A 234 28.63 -19.02 -4.35
N THR A 235 29.13 -19.29 -3.14
CA THR A 235 28.99 -18.39 -1.99
C THR A 235 30.36 -17.81 -1.66
N ILE A 236 30.42 -16.49 -1.52
CA ILE A 236 31.61 -15.75 -1.09
C ILE A 236 31.29 -15.13 0.26
N ASN A 237 32.11 -15.39 1.27
CA ASN A 237 31.97 -14.82 2.61
C ASN A 237 33.25 -14.05 2.96
N LEU A 238 33.13 -12.75 3.18
CA LEU A 238 34.22 -11.92 3.67
C LEU A 238 34.02 -11.68 5.19
N PRO A 239 34.94 -12.18 6.04
CA PRO A 239 34.92 -11.88 7.47
C PRO A 239 35.07 -10.38 7.74
N PRO A 240 34.62 -9.89 8.91
CA PRO A 240 34.91 -8.53 9.34
C PRO A 240 36.44 -8.33 9.44
N LEU A 241 36.92 -7.14 9.07
CA LEU A 241 38.32 -6.73 9.14
C LEU A 241 38.75 -6.39 10.56
#